data_AF-A0A661XB20-F1
#
_entry.id   AF-A0A661XB20-F1
#
_cell.length_a   1.000
_cell.length_b   1.000
_cell.length_c   1.000
_cell.angle_alpha   90.00
_cell.angle_beta   90.00
_cell.angle_gamma   90.00
#
_symmetry.space_group_name_H-M   'P 1'
#
loop_
_entity.id
_entity.type
_entity.pdbx_description
1 polymer ?
#
loop_
_entity_poly.entity_id
_entity_poly.type
_entity_poly.pdbx_seq_one_letter_code
_entity_poly.pdbx_strand_id
1 'polypeptide(L)'
;MNKRAIFFFIILFLILISCSPKTVSVVKVIDGDTVIISTGEKVRYIGINAPEMGEPFYMEAKRENRKLVLGKEVELEFDREERDQYKRLLAYIFVGDTFVNYELLRRGVALIYRDRYNKAHRNLLLEAEREARENRIGLWEDFHKYSVRIEKINYNPEGRDEENLNGEYVVLKNISKEGMNLSNFRIKDESHNVFIFPEGSYIDGEGEVVIYTGKGFTGNNKFYWDHKTPVWNNDHDTVYLMDANGSVVDLYRY
;
A
#
# COMPACT_ATOMS: atom_id res chain seq x y z
N MET A 1 39.35 -45.37 -51.18
CA MET A 1 39.50 -44.39 -50.08
C MET A 1 38.13 -43.78 -49.78
N ASN A 2 37.38 -44.34 -48.82
CA ASN A 2 36.07 -43.82 -48.40
C ASN A 2 36.23 -43.14 -47.04
N LYS A 3 36.18 -41.79 -47.00
CA LYS A 3 36.08 -41.06 -45.74
C LYS A 3 34.60 -40.87 -45.42
N ARG A 4 34.10 -41.60 -44.41
CA ARG A 4 32.78 -41.41 -43.82
C ARG A 4 32.80 -40.16 -42.94
N ALA A 5 31.91 -39.22 -43.20
CA ALA A 5 31.64 -38.10 -42.32
C ALA A 5 30.77 -38.58 -41.14
N ILE A 6 31.24 -38.37 -39.92
CA ILE A 6 30.47 -38.61 -38.69
C ILE A 6 29.83 -37.28 -38.32
N PHE A 7 28.50 -37.18 -38.48
CA PHE A 7 27.72 -36.08 -37.94
C PHE A 7 27.43 -36.36 -36.46
N PHE A 8 28.07 -35.59 -35.57
CA PHE A 8 27.75 -35.57 -34.14
C PHE A 8 26.50 -34.70 -33.94
N PHE A 9 25.35 -35.32 -33.70
CA PHE A 9 24.11 -34.61 -33.36
C PHE A 9 24.13 -34.35 -31.86
N ILE A 10 24.61 -33.17 -31.46
CA ILE A 10 24.50 -32.69 -30.07
C ILE A 10 23.04 -32.25 -29.87
N ILE A 11 22.23 -33.10 -29.25
CA ILE A 11 20.90 -32.75 -28.75
C ILE A 11 21.12 -31.87 -27.52
N LEU A 12 21.06 -30.55 -27.71
CA LEU A 12 21.03 -29.56 -26.64
C LEU A 12 19.66 -29.68 -25.95
N PHE A 13 19.60 -30.46 -24.87
CA PHE A 13 18.41 -30.57 -24.03
C PHE A 13 18.30 -29.26 -23.21
N LEU A 14 17.60 -28.26 -23.76
CA LEU A 14 17.15 -27.11 -22.98
C LEU A 14 16.19 -27.63 -21.91
N ILE A 15 16.69 -27.82 -20.70
CA ILE A 15 15.83 -27.98 -19.52
C ILE A 15 15.19 -26.61 -19.31
N LEU A 16 14.01 -26.42 -19.90
CA LEU A 16 13.09 -25.38 -19.46
C LEU A 16 12.75 -25.72 -18.02
N ILE A 17 13.43 -25.08 -17.06
CA ILE A 17 13.00 -25.07 -15.66
C ILE A 17 11.70 -24.26 -15.66
N SER A 18 10.61 -24.92 -15.97
CA SER A 18 9.28 -24.44 -15.69
C SER A 18 9.16 -24.43 -14.17
N CYS A 19 9.34 -23.27 -13.55
CA CYS A 19 8.82 -23.04 -12.20
C CYS A 19 7.30 -23.17 -12.34
N SER A 20 6.76 -24.37 -12.10
CA SER A 20 5.32 -24.57 -12.14
C SER A 20 4.74 -23.72 -11.01
N PRO A 21 3.75 -22.87 -11.29
CA PRO A 21 3.13 -22.08 -10.25
C PRO A 21 2.59 -22.96 -9.12
N LYS A 22 2.83 -22.53 -7.88
CA LYS A 22 2.40 -23.30 -6.70
C LYS A 22 0.91 -23.08 -6.51
N THR A 23 0.11 -24.06 -6.95
CA THR A 23 -1.35 -24.05 -6.77
C THR A 23 -1.72 -24.60 -5.39
N VAL A 24 -2.54 -23.85 -4.65
CA VAL A 24 -2.98 -24.21 -3.28
C VAL A 24 -4.42 -23.75 -3.04
N SER A 25 -5.15 -24.38 -2.12
CA SER A 25 -6.49 -23.92 -1.76
C SER A 25 -6.44 -22.90 -0.63
N VAL A 26 -7.26 -21.84 -0.69
CA VAL A 26 -7.40 -20.89 0.44
C VAL A 26 -8.44 -21.39 1.43
N VAL A 27 -8.00 -21.59 2.68
CA VAL A 27 -8.86 -22.14 3.76
C VAL A 27 -9.37 -21.06 4.70
N LYS A 28 -8.70 -19.91 4.80
CA LYS A 28 -9.14 -18.78 5.64
C LYS A 28 -8.66 -17.45 5.06
N VAL A 29 -9.50 -16.43 5.15
CA VAL A 29 -9.12 -15.03 4.87
C VAL A 29 -8.97 -14.30 6.19
N ILE A 30 -7.79 -13.74 6.44
CA ILE A 30 -7.47 -13.01 7.68
C ILE A 30 -7.99 -11.58 7.57
N ASP A 31 -7.66 -10.89 6.48
CA ASP A 31 -8.01 -9.49 6.17
C ASP A 31 -8.05 -9.28 4.64
N GLY A 32 -7.97 -8.02 4.18
CA GLY A 32 -8.05 -7.68 2.76
C GLY A 32 -6.85 -8.11 1.91
N ASP A 33 -5.71 -8.47 2.51
CA ASP A 33 -4.48 -8.77 1.78
C ASP A 33 -3.67 -9.95 2.34
N THR A 34 -4.26 -10.69 3.29
CA THR A 34 -3.63 -11.83 3.95
C THR A 34 -4.60 -13.03 4.06
N VAL A 35 -4.10 -14.22 3.72
CA VAL A 35 -4.86 -15.49 3.79
C VAL A 35 -4.06 -16.61 4.45
N ILE A 36 -4.76 -17.68 4.82
CA ILE A 36 -4.17 -18.98 5.18
C ILE A 36 -4.55 -19.98 4.09
N ILE A 37 -3.54 -20.69 3.59
CA ILE A 37 -3.68 -21.72 2.56
C ILE A 37 -3.74 -23.13 3.16
N SER A 38 -4.05 -24.14 2.35
CA SER A 38 -4.26 -25.54 2.78
C SER A 38 -3.07 -26.18 3.49
N THR A 39 -1.85 -25.66 3.27
CA THR A 39 -0.64 -26.08 4.00
C THR A 39 -0.56 -25.52 5.43
N GLY A 40 -1.47 -24.62 5.80
CA GLY A 40 -1.46 -23.88 7.07
C GLY A 40 -0.60 -22.61 7.05
N GLU A 41 0.11 -22.33 5.95
CA GLU A 41 0.94 -21.14 5.82
C GLU A 41 0.10 -19.87 5.65
N LYS A 42 0.62 -18.75 6.17
CA LYS A 42 0.08 -17.41 5.89
C LYS A 42 0.71 -16.87 4.61
N VAL A 43 -0.10 -16.28 3.76
CA VAL A 43 0.33 -15.60 2.53
C VAL A 43 -0.08 -14.14 2.62
N ARG A 44 0.88 -13.22 2.46
CA ARG A 44 0.71 -11.77 2.39
C ARG A 44 0.86 -11.33 0.93
N TYR A 45 -0.10 -10.54 0.47
CA TYR A 45 -0.20 -10.17 -0.94
C TYR A 45 0.86 -9.13 -1.28
N ILE A 46 1.70 -9.38 -2.28
CA ILE A 46 2.73 -8.43 -2.70
C ILE A 46 2.09 -7.17 -3.29
N GLY A 47 2.65 -6.00 -2.96
CA GLY A 47 2.39 -4.75 -3.67
C GLY A 47 1.12 -4.00 -3.27
N ILE A 48 0.36 -4.49 -2.30
CA ILE A 48 -0.89 -3.86 -1.84
C ILE A 48 -1.00 -3.89 -0.32
N ASN A 49 -1.64 -2.88 0.25
CA ASN A 49 -2.01 -2.81 1.66
C ASN A 49 -3.51 -2.54 1.78
N ALA A 50 -4.23 -3.46 2.41
CA ALA A 50 -5.61 -3.27 2.81
C ALA A 50 -5.69 -2.56 4.17
N PRO A 51 -6.83 -1.91 4.48
CA PRO A 51 -7.08 -1.41 5.82
C PRO A 51 -6.97 -2.53 6.88
N GLU A 52 -6.35 -2.22 8.01
CA GLU A 52 -6.11 -3.15 9.12
C GLU A 52 -7.31 -3.24 10.07
N MET A 53 -7.34 -4.25 10.93
CA MET A 53 -8.46 -4.41 11.87
C MET A 53 -8.63 -3.17 12.77
N GLY A 54 -9.83 -2.60 12.76
CA GLY A 54 -10.15 -1.38 13.51
C GLY A 54 -10.03 -0.10 12.68
N GLU A 55 -9.43 -0.17 11.49
CA GLU A 55 -9.50 0.91 10.51
C GLU A 55 -10.84 0.89 9.76
N PRO A 56 -11.31 2.05 9.27
CA PRO A 56 -12.40 2.08 8.31
C PRO A 56 -12.07 1.26 7.05
N PHE A 57 -13.10 0.77 6.34
CA PHE A 57 -12.98 -0.10 5.16
C PHE A 57 -12.39 -1.51 5.41
N TYR A 58 -11.98 -1.86 6.63
CA TYR A 58 -11.47 -3.21 6.95
C TYR A 58 -12.42 -4.34 6.53
N MET A 59 -13.70 -4.19 6.87
CA MET A 59 -14.70 -5.23 6.61
C MET A 59 -15.01 -5.36 5.12
N GLU A 60 -15.04 -4.25 4.40
CA GLU A 60 -15.20 -4.17 2.95
C GLU A 60 -14.07 -4.89 2.24
N ALA A 61 -12.82 -4.56 2.59
CA ALA A 61 -11.62 -5.18 2.02
C ALA A 61 -11.57 -6.68 2.28
N LYS A 62 -11.78 -7.10 3.53
CA LYS A 62 -11.83 -8.52 3.90
C LYS A 62 -12.93 -9.28 3.17
N ARG A 63 -14.10 -8.67 3.00
CA ARG A 63 -15.24 -9.29 2.30
C ARG A 63 -14.95 -9.44 0.80
N GLU A 64 -14.39 -8.42 0.15
CA GLU A 64 -14.01 -8.51 -1.27
C GLU A 64 -12.92 -9.56 -1.48
N ASN A 65 -11.86 -9.57 -0.66
CA ASN A 65 -10.85 -10.63 -0.73
C ASN A 65 -11.48 -12.02 -0.56
N ARG A 66 -12.33 -12.20 0.47
CA ARG A 66 -13.05 -13.46 0.71
C ARG A 66 -13.87 -13.93 -0.50
N LYS A 67 -14.57 -13.03 -1.21
CA LYS A 67 -15.31 -13.39 -2.42
C LYS A 67 -14.39 -13.87 -3.55
N LEU A 68 -13.22 -13.24 -3.67
CA LEU A 68 -12.25 -13.55 -4.70
C LEU A 68 -11.57 -14.90 -4.47
N VAL A 69 -11.20 -15.24 -3.23
CA VAL A 69 -10.27 -16.36 -3.00
C VAL A 69 -10.76 -17.50 -2.11
N LEU A 70 -11.71 -17.28 -1.19
CA LEU A 70 -12.01 -18.29 -0.18
C LEU A 70 -12.60 -19.56 -0.80
N GLY A 71 -12.04 -20.71 -0.42
CA GLY A 71 -12.50 -22.02 -0.90
C GLY A 71 -12.12 -22.33 -2.35
N LYS A 72 -11.34 -21.46 -2.99
CA LYS A 72 -10.85 -21.64 -4.36
C LYS A 72 -9.40 -22.10 -4.34
N GLU A 73 -8.99 -22.70 -5.45
CA GLU A 73 -7.57 -22.89 -5.76
C GLU A 73 -7.00 -21.56 -6.27
N VAL A 74 -5.84 -21.21 -5.74
CA VAL A 74 -5.11 -20.01 -6.10
C VAL A 74 -3.71 -20.40 -6.55
N GLU A 75 -3.22 -19.71 -7.57
CA GLU A 75 -1.84 -19.74 -7.99
C GLU A 75 -1.06 -18.67 -7.23
N LEU A 76 0.03 -19.10 -6.58
CA LEU A 76 0.98 -18.23 -5.92
C LEU A 76 2.15 -17.97 -6.86
N GLU A 77 2.27 -16.72 -7.30
CA GLU A 77 3.44 -16.24 -8.03
C GLU A 77 4.36 -15.50 -7.05
N PHE A 78 5.56 -16.04 -6.85
CA PHE A 78 6.60 -15.45 -6.02
C PHE A 78 7.43 -14.44 -6.81
N ASP A 79 8.07 -13.53 -6.09
CA ASP A 79 9.05 -12.59 -6.64
C ASP A 79 10.39 -12.79 -5.91
N ARG A 80 11.31 -11.82 -6.00
CA ARG A 80 12.66 -11.89 -5.46
C ARG A 80 12.75 -12.39 -4.00
N GLU A 81 11.90 -11.88 -3.12
CA GLU A 81 11.83 -12.29 -1.71
C GLU A 81 10.54 -13.08 -1.46
N GLU A 82 10.67 -14.36 -1.13
CA GLU A 82 9.51 -15.25 -0.91
C GLU A 82 8.88 -15.09 0.48
N ARG A 83 9.60 -14.49 1.45
CA ARG A 83 9.11 -14.34 2.82
C ARG A 83 9.48 -13.00 3.43
N ASP A 84 8.60 -12.51 4.28
CA ASP A 84 8.88 -11.34 5.11
C ASP A 84 9.55 -11.71 6.45
N GLN A 85 9.87 -10.69 7.23
CA GLN A 85 10.43 -10.82 8.59
C GLN A 85 9.53 -11.61 9.55
N TYR A 86 8.21 -11.63 9.31
CA TYR A 86 7.21 -12.36 10.08
C TYR A 86 7.01 -13.80 9.59
N LYS A 87 7.85 -14.26 8.65
CA LYS A 87 7.82 -15.60 8.05
C LYS A 87 6.56 -15.90 7.24
N ARG A 88 5.77 -14.89 6.86
CA ARG A 88 4.66 -15.05 5.91
C ARG A 88 5.24 -15.26 4.52
N LEU A 89 4.59 -16.09 3.71
CA LEU A 89 4.87 -16.15 2.28
C LEU A 89 4.45 -14.82 1.63
N LEU A 90 5.25 -14.33 0.69
CA LEU A 90 4.96 -13.16 -0.13
C LEU A 90 4.61 -13.64 -1.53
N ALA A 91 3.40 -13.37 -2.02
CA ALA A 91 3.00 -13.76 -3.35
C ALA A 91 2.03 -12.78 -4.00
N TYR A 92 2.05 -12.73 -5.34
CA TYR A 92 0.93 -12.29 -6.15
C TYR A 92 -0.06 -13.45 -6.28
N ILE A 93 -1.35 -13.15 -6.24
CA ILE A 93 -2.39 -14.17 -6.14
C ILE A 93 -3.25 -14.17 -7.39
N PHE A 94 -3.36 -15.35 -8.01
CA PHE A 94 -4.17 -15.57 -9.19
C PHE A 94 -5.27 -16.61 -8.93
N VAL A 95 -6.46 -16.35 -9.46
CA VAL A 95 -7.59 -17.28 -9.46
C VAL A 95 -8.09 -17.42 -10.90
N GLY A 96 -7.65 -18.48 -11.58
CA GLY A 96 -7.75 -18.54 -13.05
C GLY A 96 -7.08 -17.29 -13.65
N ASP A 97 -7.77 -16.59 -14.55
CA ASP A 97 -7.26 -15.36 -15.18
C ASP A 97 -7.38 -14.11 -14.29
N THR A 98 -7.93 -14.23 -13.07
CA THR A 98 -8.12 -13.08 -12.18
C THR A 98 -6.85 -12.82 -11.36
N PHE A 99 -6.18 -11.69 -11.63
CA PHE A 99 -5.13 -11.17 -10.76
C PHE A 99 -5.76 -10.44 -9.55
N VAL A 100 -5.78 -11.12 -8.39
CA VAL A 100 -6.52 -10.67 -7.20
C VAL A 100 -5.98 -9.36 -6.65
N ASN A 101 -4.66 -9.16 -6.61
CA ASN A 101 -4.06 -7.93 -6.09
C ASN A 101 -4.52 -6.71 -6.90
N TYR A 102 -4.52 -6.83 -8.23
CA TYR A 102 -5.03 -5.79 -9.14
C TYR A 102 -6.52 -5.53 -8.91
N GLU A 103 -7.34 -6.58 -8.79
CA GLU A 103 -8.78 -6.42 -8.57
C GLU A 103 -9.12 -5.74 -7.23
N LEU A 104 -8.36 -5.99 -6.16
CA LEU A 104 -8.56 -5.33 -4.87
C LEU A 104 -8.26 -3.83 -4.93
N LEU A 105 -7.20 -3.43 -5.65
CA LEU A 105 -6.90 -2.02 -5.90
C LEU A 105 -7.96 -1.37 -6.78
N ARG A 106 -8.35 -2.03 -7.89
CA ARG A 106 -9.34 -1.51 -8.84
C ARG A 106 -10.72 -1.30 -8.21
N ARG A 107 -11.06 -2.14 -7.22
CA ARG A 107 -12.27 -2.01 -6.40
C ARG A 107 -12.16 -0.98 -5.27
N GLY A 108 -11.01 -0.32 -5.14
CA GLY A 108 -10.76 0.71 -4.13
C GLY A 108 -10.83 0.18 -2.71
N VAL A 109 -10.46 -1.08 -2.46
CA VAL A 109 -10.47 -1.67 -1.11
C VAL A 109 -9.06 -1.97 -0.56
N ALA A 110 -8.04 -1.57 -1.31
CA ALA A 110 -6.64 -1.57 -0.91
C ALA A 110 -5.94 -0.35 -1.51
N LEU A 111 -4.80 0.02 -0.93
CA LEU A 111 -3.86 1.02 -1.44
C LEU A 111 -2.60 0.32 -1.95
N ILE A 112 -1.88 0.97 -2.86
CA ILE A 112 -0.61 0.42 -3.34
C ILE A 112 0.46 0.47 -2.23
N TYR A 113 1.29 -0.57 -2.18
CA TYR A 113 2.50 -0.64 -1.38
C TYR A 113 3.71 -0.86 -2.30
N ARG A 114 4.61 0.12 -2.41
CA ARG A 114 5.78 0.04 -3.30
C ARG A 114 6.92 -0.72 -2.64
N ASP A 115 6.79 -2.04 -2.62
CA ASP A 115 7.82 -2.96 -2.11
C ASP A 115 9.19 -2.71 -2.78
N ARG A 116 10.25 -2.72 -1.95
CA ARG A 116 11.62 -2.42 -2.36
C ARG A 116 12.25 -3.51 -3.22
N TYR A 117 11.81 -4.75 -3.11
CA TYR A 117 12.41 -5.92 -3.77
C TYR A 117 11.45 -6.57 -4.76
N ASN A 118 10.19 -6.74 -4.38
CA ASN A 118 9.18 -7.44 -5.14
C ASN A 118 8.37 -6.47 -6.01
N LYS A 119 8.71 -6.37 -7.30
CA LYS A 119 8.23 -5.31 -8.21
C LYS A 119 7.64 -5.80 -9.52
N ALA A 120 7.60 -7.11 -9.76
CA ALA A 120 7.21 -7.70 -11.05
C ALA A 120 5.93 -7.08 -11.64
N HIS A 121 4.89 -6.87 -10.82
CA HIS A 121 3.58 -6.34 -11.26
C HIS A 121 3.31 -4.89 -10.87
N ARG A 122 4.33 -4.13 -10.41
CA ARG A 122 4.13 -2.78 -9.85
C ARG A 122 3.37 -1.83 -10.78
N ASN A 123 3.66 -1.86 -12.08
CA ASN A 123 3.03 -0.94 -13.03
C ASN A 123 1.53 -1.23 -13.21
N LEU A 124 1.14 -2.52 -13.24
CA LEU A 124 -0.26 -2.92 -13.28
C LEU A 124 -0.99 -2.52 -12.00
N LEU A 125 -0.35 -2.66 -10.83
CA LEU A 125 -0.94 -2.24 -9.56
C LEU A 125 -1.11 -0.71 -9.48
N LEU A 126 -0.13 0.07 -9.94
CA LEU A 126 -0.27 1.54 -10.04
C LEU A 126 -1.42 1.95 -10.97
N GLU A 127 -1.62 1.22 -12.06
CA GLU A 127 -2.75 1.42 -12.97
C GLU A 127 -4.10 1.13 -12.29
N ALA A 128 -4.23 0.00 -11.58
CA ALA A 128 -5.45 -0.34 -10.85
C ALA A 128 -5.84 0.71 -9.80
N GLU A 129 -4.86 1.21 -9.05
CA GLU A 129 -5.08 2.27 -8.06
C GLU A 129 -5.53 3.56 -8.76
N ARG A 130 -4.87 3.94 -9.87
CA ARG A 130 -5.25 5.11 -10.66
C ARG A 130 -6.69 4.99 -11.17
N GLU A 131 -7.08 3.83 -11.69
CA GLU A 131 -8.46 3.58 -12.15
C GLU A 131 -9.47 3.76 -11.02
N ALA A 132 -9.22 3.17 -9.84
CA ALA A 132 -10.11 3.31 -8.69
C ALA A 132 -10.23 4.78 -8.23
N ARG A 133 -9.11 5.50 -8.24
CA ARG A 133 -9.04 6.92 -7.86
C ARG A 133 -9.77 7.83 -8.83
N GLU A 134 -9.55 7.68 -10.14
CA GLU A 134 -10.20 8.48 -11.18
C GLU A 134 -11.71 8.25 -11.21
N ASN A 135 -12.15 7.02 -10.90
CA ASN A 135 -13.57 6.67 -10.83
C ASN A 135 -14.18 6.85 -9.43
N ARG A 136 -13.42 7.32 -8.45
CA ARG A 136 -13.86 7.53 -7.05
C ARG A 136 -14.52 6.30 -6.43
N ILE A 137 -13.85 5.16 -6.51
CA ILE A 137 -14.36 3.87 -6.03
C ILE A 137 -13.79 3.57 -4.64
N GLY A 138 -14.67 3.12 -3.73
CA GLY A 138 -14.27 2.62 -2.40
C GLY A 138 -13.55 3.69 -1.58
N LEU A 139 -12.32 3.39 -1.14
CA LEU A 139 -11.42 4.31 -0.45
C LEU A 139 -11.27 5.65 -1.19
N TRP A 140 -11.54 5.73 -2.49
CA TRP A 140 -11.37 6.96 -3.28
C TRP A 140 -12.65 7.78 -3.46
N GLU A 141 -13.77 7.42 -2.82
CA GLU A 141 -15.08 8.07 -3.02
C GLU A 141 -15.05 9.60 -2.80
N ASP A 142 -14.27 10.04 -1.82
CA ASP A 142 -14.16 11.44 -1.41
C ASP A 142 -12.89 12.14 -1.94
N PHE A 143 -12.24 11.53 -2.95
CA PHE A 143 -11.03 12.09 -3.55
C PHE A 143 -11.28 13.49 -4.13
N HIS A 144 -10.55 14.47 -3.58
CA HIS A 144 -10.66 15.90 -3.85
C HIS A 144 -12.02 16.55 -3.55
N LYS A 145 -12.87 15.92 -2.72
CA LYS A 145 -14.16 16.48 -2.29
C LYS A 145 -14.01 17.63 -1.29
N TYR A 146 -13.03 17.56 -0.41
CA TYR A 146 -12.73 18.59 0.59
C TYR A 146 -11.85 19.69 0.02
N SER A 147 -11.65 20.80 0.74
CA SER A 147 -10.75 21.90 0.35
C SER A 147 -9.31 21.73 0.86
N VAL A 148 -9.09 20.87 1.84
CA VAL A 148 -7.75 20.60 2.38
C VAL A 148 -6.93 19.75 1.40
N ARG A 149 -5.68 20.13 1.16
CA ARG A 149 -4.72 19.44 0.28
C ARG A 149 -3.39 19.23 0.99
N ILE A 150 -2.63 18.23 0.56
CA ILE A 150 -1.22 18.09 0.93
C ILE A 150 -0.43 19.11 0.11
N GLU A 151 0.05 20.16 0.76
CA GLU A 151 0.82 21.24 0.11
C GLU A 151 2.26 20.80 -0.14
N LYS A 152 2.88 20.21 0.88
CA LYS A 152 4.26 19.72 0.81
C LYS A 152 4.54 18.67 1.86
N ILE A 153 5.59 17.91 1.60
CA ILE A 153 6.26 17.04 2.56
C ILE A 153 7.74 17.40 2.60
N ASN A 154 8.33 17.40 3.79
CA ASN A 154 9.77 17.34 3.97
C ASN A 154 10.10 15.94 4.50
N TYR A 155 10.61 15.07 3.63
CA TYR A 155 10.84 13.66 3.95
C TYR A 155 12.32 13.32 4.19
N ASN A 156 13.26 14.12 3.69
CA ASN A 156 14.70 13.85 3.77
C ASN A 156 15.48 15.10 4.23
N PRO A 157 15.38 15.48 5.52
CA PRO A 157 16.15 16.59 6.08
C PRO A 157 17.67 16.32 6.07
N GLU A 158 18.49 17.38 6.10
CA GLU A 158 19.94 17.21 6.24
C GLU A 158 20.30 16.54 7.57
N GLY A 159 21.14 15.50 7.51
CA GLY A 159 21.58 14.73 8.67
C GLY A 159 21.03 13.31 8.67
N ARG A 160 21.00 12.66 9.83
CA ARG A 160 20.32 11.37 10.01
C ARG A 160 18.93 11.61 10.58
N ASP A 161 17.90 11.07 9.93
CA ASP A 161 16.50 11.32 10.33
C ASP A 161 16.20 10.86 11.76
N GLU A 162 16.82 9.76 12.20
CA GLU A 162 16.73 9.25 13.58
C GLU A 162 17.19 10.28 14.64
N GLU A 163 18.05 11.22 14.27
CA GLU A 163 18.56 12.27 15.15
C GLU A 163 17.68 13.53 15.13
N ASN A 164 16.80 13.68 14.11
CA ASN A 164 15.89 14.81 13.96
C ASN A 164 14.55 14.39 13.33
N LEU A 165 13.72 13.68 14.09
CA LEU A 165 12.39 13.26 13.63
C LEU A 165 11.45 14.44 13.28
N ASN A 166 11.68 15.63 13.82
CA ASN A 166 10.89 16.82 13.44
C ASN A 166 11.42 17.50 12.17
N GLY A 167 12.55 17.05 11.62
CA GLY A 167 12.96 17.38 10.26
C GLY A 167 11.99 16.79 9.25
N GLU A 168 11.37 15.66 9.57
CA GLU A 168 10.31 15.03 8.81
C GLU A 168 8.94 15.62 9.15
N TYR A 169 8.25 16.18 8.15
CA TYR A 169 6.91 16.75 8.35
C TYR A 169 6.06 16.85 7.08
N VAL A 170 4.75 16.87 7.27
CA VAL A 170 3.75 17.14 6.22
C VAL A 170 3.08 18.48 6.48
N VAL A 171 2.81 19.25 5.43
CA VAL A 171 2.00 20.47 5.50
C VAL A 171 0.71 20.26 4.73
N LEU A 172 -0.40 20.53 5.41
CA LEU A 172 -1.70 20.62 4.78
C LEU A 172 -2.09 22.07 4.63
N LYS A 173 -2.77 22.38 3.51
CA LYS A 173 -3.29 23.70 3.22
C LYS A 173 -4.77 23.63 2.90
N ASN A 174 -5.55 24.54 3.48
CA ASN A 174 -6.94 24.73 3.10
C ASN A 174 -6.99 25.74 1.95
N ILE A 175 -7.41 25.31 0.76
CA ILE A 175 -7.45 26.18 -0.41
C ILE A 175 -8.72 27.04 -0.49
N SER A 176 -9.65 26.87 0.45
CA SER A 176 -10.89 27.63 0.52
C SER A 176 -10.79 28.76 1.55
N LYS A 177 -11.69 29.74 1.45
CA LYS A 177 -11.79 30.85 2.42
C LYS A 177 -12.50 30.48 3.72
N GLU A 178 -13.19 29.35 3.73
CA GLU A 178 -13.90 28.85 4.91
C GLU A 178 -12.99 27.89 5.67
N GLY A 179 -13.04 27.93 7.01
CA GLY A 179 -12.33 26.95 7.81
C GLY A 179 -13.02 25.58 7.80
N MET A 180 -12.28 24.56 8.22
CA MET A 180 -12.71 23.17 8.17
C MET A 180 -12.28 22.40 9.42
N ASN A 181 -13.18 21.54 9.90
CA ASN A 181 -12.89 20.60 10.98
C ASN A 181 -12.07 19.42 10.44
N LEU A 182 -10.94 19.12 11.11
CA LEU A 182 -10.03 18.01 10.79
C LEU A 182 -10.12 16.86 11.80
N SER A 183 -11.05 16.90 12.75
CA SER A 183 -11.21 15.85 13.78
C SER A 183 -11.30 14.47 13.13
N ASN A 184 -10.45 13.55 13.59
CA ASN A 184 -10.35 12.17 13.10
C ASN A 184 -9.92 12.01 11.63
N PHE A 185 -9.54 13.10 10.93
CA PHE A 185 -8.80 12.96 9.68
C PHE A 185 -7.48 12.22 9.94
N ARG A 186 -6.92 11.62 8.90
CA ARG A 186 -5.74 10.78 9.01
C ARG A 186 -4.69 11.17 8.01
N ILE A 187 -3.43 11.09 8.44
CA ILE A 187 -2.27 11.03 7.57
C ILE A 187 -1.73 9.62 7.65
N LYS A 188 -1.58 8.96 6.51
CA LYS A 188 -1.12 7.57 6.42
C LYS A 188 0.00 7.44 5.39
N ASP A 189 1.01 6.62 5.69
CA ASP A 189 2.07 6.26 4.74
C ASP A 189 1.75 4.94 4.01
N GLU A 190 2.69 4.47 3.18
CA GLU A 190 2.55 3.15 2.57
C GLU A 190 2.76 2.00 3.57
N SER A 191 3.40 2.19 4.73
CA SER A 191 3.78 1.12 5.67
C SER A 191 2.86 0.94 6.89
N HIS A 192 1.61 1.43 6.79
CA HIS A 192 0.58 1.38 7.84
C HIS A 192 0.79 2.32 9.06
N ASN A 193 1.74 3.25 9.01
CA ASN A 193 1.83 4.33 9.99
C ASN A 193 0.62 5.25 9.80
N VAL A 194 -0.18 5.45 10.86
CA VAL A 194 -1.31 6.38 10.85
C VAL A 194 -1.21 7.44 11.95
N PHE A 195 -1.28 8.71 11.56
CA PHE A 195 -1.55 9.85 12.43
C PHE A 195 -3.05 10.14 12.37
N ILE A 196 -3.68 10.34 13.53
CA ILE A 196 -5.10 10.72 13.62
C ILE A 196 -5.17 12.09 14.26
N PHE A 197 -5.81 13.04 13.58
CA PHE A 197 -6.04 14.37 14.12
C PHE A 197 -6.93 14.29 15.37
N PRO A 198 -6.51 14.89 16.51
CA PRO A 198 -7.31 14.92 17.73
C PRO A 198 -8.69 15.55 17.52
N GLU A 199 -9.66 15.16 18.34
CA GLU A 199 -10.97 15.80 18.37
C GLU A 199 -10.85 17.32 18.63
N GLY A 200 -11.60 18.11 17.87
CA GLY A 200 -11.54 19.57 17.88
C GLY A 200 -10.46 20.17 16.97
N SER A 201 -9.66 19.35 16.27
CA SER A 201 -8.70 19.86 15.28
C SER A 201 -9.40 20.65 14.18
N TYR A 202 -8.82 21.78 13.79
CA TYR A 202 -9.41 22.72 12.84
C TYR A 202 -8.32 23.35 11.98
N ILE A 203 -8.66 23.68 10.73
CA ILE A 203 -7.82 24.46 9.82
C ILE A 203 -8.61 25.68 9.34
N ASP A 204 -8.04 26.86 9.51
CA ASP A 204 -8.67 28.10 9.05
C ASP A 204 -8.73 28.17 7.52
N GLY A 205 -9.59 29.05 7.00
CA GLY A 205 -9.62 29.37 5.57
C GLY A 205 -8.28 29.93 5.12
N GLU A 206 -7.78 29.45 3.98
CA GLU A 206 -6.46 29.80 3.42
C GLU A 206 -5.28 29.49 4.37
N GLY A 207 -5.56 28.78 5.47
CA GLY A 207 -4.61 28.43 6.51
C GLY A 207 -3.82 27.16 6.19
N GLU A 208 -2.76 26.94 6.97
CA GLU A 208 -1.91 25.76 6.90
C GLU A 208 -1.81 25.10 8.27
N VAL A 209 -1.69 23.77 8.29
CA VAL A 209 -1.28 23.00 9.47
C VAL A 209 -0.07 22.14 9.14
N VAL A 210 0.81 21.96 10.13
CA VAL A 210 2.04 21.19 10.00
C VAL A 210 2.00 19.99 10.93
N ILE A 211 2.31 18.82 10.41
CA ILE A 211 2.34 17.56 11.14
C ILE A 211 3.79 17.07 11.15
N TYR A 212 4.43 17.14 12.31
CA TYR A 212 5.79 16.67 12.52
C TYR A 212 5.81 15.21 12.96
N THR A 213 6.76 14.42 12.46
CA THR A 213 6.89 12.99 12.79
C THR A 213 7.29 12.77 14.25
N GLY A 214 8.16 13.62 14.81
CA GLY A 214 8.65 13.48 16.17
C GLY A 214 7.73 14.02 17.27
N LYS A 215 8.35 14.51 18.34
CA LYS A 215 7.66 14.97 19.56
C LYS A 215 7.53 16.49 19.62
N GLY A 216 6.49 16.97 20.29
CA GLY A 216 6.27 18.37 20.58
C GLY A 216 4.92 18.62 21.23
N PHE A 217 4.51 19.88 21.29
CA PHE A 217 3.21 20.28 21.85
C PHE A 217 2.26 20.66 20.72
N THR A 218 1.17 19.89 20.58
CA THR A 218 0.12 20.19 19.61
C THR A 218 -0.60 21.49 19.97
N GLY A 219 -0.73 22.38 18.99
CA GLY A 219 -1.33 23.71 19.12
C GLY A 219 -0.79 24.68 18.07
N ASN A 220 -1.45 25.83 17.88
CA ASN A 220 -1.06 26.86 16.90
C ASN A 220 -0.77 26.27 15.50
N ASN A 221 -1.69 25.46 14.99
CA ASN A 221 -1.61 24.79 13.69
C ASN A 221 -0.44 23.79 13.55
N LYS A 222 0.17 23.36 14.65
CA LYS A 222 1.21 22.33 14.67
C LYS A 222 0.72 21.09 15.40
N PHE A 223 1.02 19.94 14.81
CA PHE A 223 0.71 18.63 15.33
C PHE A 223 1.98 17.80 15.37
N TYR A 224 2.04 16.87 16.32
CA TYR A 224 3.19 16.00 16.54
C TYR A 224 2.69 14.56 16.66
N TRP A 225 3.28 13.67 15.87
CA TRP A 225 2.90 12.26 15.83
C TRP A 225 3.45 11.46 17.02
N ASP A 226 4.43 12.01 17.76
CA ASP A 226 5.11 11.33 18.87
C ASP A 226 5.75 9.99 18.45
N HIS A 227 6.11 9.87 17.15
CA HIS A 227 6.75 8.67 16.63
C HIS A 227 8.19 8.55 17.16
N LYS A 228 8.70 7.33 17.21
CA LYS A 228 10.05 7.03 17.76
C LYS A 228 11.09 6.74 16.70
N THR A 229 10.68 6.61 15.45
CA THR A 229 11.51 6.34 14.29
C THR A 229 11.06 7.23 13.12
N PRO A 230 11.87 7.37 12.06
CA PRO A 230 11.43 7.94 10.80
C PRO A 230 10.16 7.26 10.28
N VAL A 231 9.33 8.02 9.58
CA VAL A 231 8.11 7.51 8.92
C VAL A 231 8.24 7.65 7.41
N TRP A 232 8.79 8.77 6.93
CA TRP A 232 8.82 9.08 5.51
C TRP A 232 10.09 8.53 4.87
N ASN A 233 9.94 7.58 3.94
CA ASN A 233 11.10 6.98 3.28
C ASN A 233 11.82 7.98 2.36
N ASN A 234 13.15 7.97 2.35
CA ASN A 234 13.97 8.93 1.60
C ASN A 234 14.04 8.71 0.09
N ASP A 235 13.75 7.48 -0.38
CA ASP A 235 13.83 7.10 -1.79
C ASP A 235 12.47 7.12 -2.51
N HIS A 236 11.39 6.80 -1.82
CA HIS A 236 10.01 6.91 -2.31
C HIS A 236 8.99 6.73 -1.18
N ASP A 237 7.91 7.52 -1.13
CA ASP A 237 6.75 7.24 -0.27
C ASP A 237 5.46 7.89 -0.79
N THR A 238 4.32 7.51 -0.23
CA THR A 238 3.02 8.15 -0.48
C THR A 238 2.42 8.62 0.83
N VAL A 239 2.12 9.91 0.91
CA VAL A 239 1.27 10.48 1.95
C VAL A 239 -0.17 10.37 1.48
N TYR A 240 -1.01 9.64 2.21
CA TYR A 240 -2.45 9.64 2.04
C TYR A 240 -3.09 10.54 3.09
N LEU A 241 -3.84 11.55 2.65
CA LEU A 241 -4.75 12.30 3.52
C LEU A 241 -6.12 11.63 3.42
N MET A 242 -6.66 11.20 4.55
CA MET A 242 -7.95 10.51 4.63
C MET A 242 -8.90 11.25 5.55
N ASP A 243 -10.20 11.22 5.26
CA ASP A 243 -11.21 11.79 6.13
C ASP A 243 -11.50 10.91 7.36
N ALA A 244 -12.45 11.36 8.20
CA ALA A 244 -12.86 10.64 9.41
C ALA A 244 -13.45 9.24 9.11
N ASN A 245 -14.05 9.05 7.93
CA ASN A 245 -14.62 7.77 7.48
C ASN A 245 -13.58 6.88 6.80
N GLY A 246 -12.34 7.34 6.65
CA GLY A 246 -11.23 6.60 6.06
C GLY A 246 -11.23 6.60 4.54
N SER A 247 -11.94 7.54 3.91
CA SER A 247 -11.86 7.76 2.47
C SER A 247 -10.68 8.70 2.19
N VAL A 248 -9.85 8.36 1.20
CA VAL A 248 -8.73 9.16 0.72
C VAL A 248 -9.25 10.41 0.03
N VAL A 249 -8.86 11.57 0.57
CA VAL A 249 -9.29 12.87 0.07
C VAL A 249 -8.20 13.56 -0.74
N ASP A 250 -6.92 13.24 -0.50
CA ASP A 250 -5.79 13.70 -1.29
C ASP A 250 -4.59 12.76 -1.11
N LEU A 251 -3.63 12.81 -2.03
CA LEU A 251 -2.39 12.05 -1.91
C LEU A 251 -1.20 12.86 -2.44
N TYR A 252 -0.02 12.62 -1.87
CA TYR A 252 1.25 13.13 -2.39
C TYR A 252 2.25 11.98 -2.49
N ARG A 253 2.78 11.74 -3.70
CA ARG A 253 3.71 10.66 -3.99
C ARG A 253 5.01 11.23 -4.55
N TYR A 254 6.13 10.76 -4.02
CA TYR A 254 7.49 11.11 -4.47
C TYR A 254 8.35 9.86 -4.69
#